data_AF-A0A1X0NEY2-F1
#
_entry.id   AF-A0A1X0NEY2-F1
#
_cell.length_a   1.000
_cell.length_b   1.000
_cell.length_c   1.000
_cell.angle_alpha   90.00
_cell.angle_beta   90.00
_cell.angle_gamma   90.00
#
_symmetry.space_group_name_H-M   'P 1'
#
loop_
_entity.id
_entity.type
_entity.pdbx_description
1 polymer ?
#
loop_
_entity_poly.entity_id
_entity_poly.type
_entity_poly.pdbx_seq_one_letter_code
_entity_poly.pdbx_strand_id
1 'polypeptide(L)'
;MSMLSCRVLCLLAIVLCCVGVAHANASGQQTVVSRFVEQAKKLAGVTKELKEKCVSAGNAARQAAEEAHVFAVTTQKKLETIAANPEEVKKTKSKGDELIKNAMKAAAEAEKVREQTTDSADKTDEEVVVVELHAGSSDSLPQEIVEVSNVIKDARNAVFEAGDHVDAAKTYANDVKNVLQKLDAAVVAAAKEREKEKQVESQPQPQEQTNETSLPPTNATITNGTKRNDGSSSPALLRVPLLLLLLLSVLGCMAVC
;
A
#
# COMPACT_ATOMS: atom_id res chain seq x y z
N MET A 1 85.61 -48.97 4.02
CA MET A 1 84.80 -47.90 3.40
C MET A 1 83.37 -48.43 3.23
N SER A 2 82.50 -48.19 4.21
CA SER A 2 81.09 -48.61 4.15
C SER A 2 80.28 -47.59 3.37
N MET A 3 80.08 -47.81 2.06
CA MET A 3 79.23 -46.95 1.22
C MET A 3 77.74 -47.37 1.22
N LEU A 4 77.36 -48.43 1.95
CA LEU A 4 75.98 -48.93 1.97
C LEU A 4 75.03 -48.11 2.87
N SER A 5 75.51 -47.54 3.98
CA SER A 5 74.64 -46.78 4.90
C SER A 5 74.16 -45.45 4.30
N CYS A 6 74.93 -44.84 3.40
CA CYS A 6 74.60 -43.55 2.80
C CYS A 6 73.40 -43.64 1.84
N ARG A 7 73.27 -44.74 1.09
CA ARG A 7 72.15 -44.94 0.13
C ARG A 7 70.81 -45.17 0.82
N VAL A 8 70.81 -45.88 1.95
CA VAL A 8 69.59 -46.16 2.73
C VAL A 8 69.07 -44.88 3.41
N LEU A 9 69.97 -44.04 3.93
CA LEU A 9 69.60 -42.76 4.54
C LEU A 9 69.05 -41.75 3.52
N CYS A 10 69.59 -41.69 2.30
CA CYS A 10 69.06 -40.83 1.25
C CYS A 10 67.64 -41.23 0.82
N LEU A 11 67.34 -42.53 0.73
CA LEU A 11 65.99 -43.00 0.39
C LEU A 11 64.98 -42.70 1.50
N LEU A 12 65.37 -42.89 2.77
CA LEU A 12 64.54 -42.52 3.92
C LEU A 12 64.25 -41.01 3.98
N ALA A 13 65.24 -40.17 3.67
CA ALA A 13 65.06 -38.73 3.61
C ALA A 13 64.07 -38.31 2.50
N ILE A 14 64.10 -38.94 1.33
CA ILE A 14 63.15 -38.68 0.25
C ILE A 14 61.73 -39.10 0.68
N VAL A 15 61.57 -40.28 1.29
CA VAL A 15 60.25 -40.74 1.77
C VAL A 15 59.70 -39.83 2.88
N LEU A 16 60.52 -39.44 3.87
CA LEU A 16 60.13 -38.49 4.92
C LEU A 16 59.82 -37.09 4.36
N CYS A 17 60.54 -36.64 3.33
CA CYS A 17 60.27 -35.38 2.66
C CYS A 17 58.95 -35.43 1.87
N CYS A 18 58.65 -36.55 1.21
CA CYS A 18 57.38 -36.74 0.51
C CYS A 18 56.16 -36.83 1.47
N VAL A 19 56.32 -37.43 2.65
CA VAL A 19 55.24 -37.50 3.66
C VAL A 19 55.07 -36.17 4.40
N GLY A 20 56.15 -35.41 4.61
CA GLY A 20 56.13 -34.10 5.26
C GLY A 20 55.47 -32.99 4.44
N VAL A 21 55.64 -32.99 3.11
CA VAL A 21 55.03 -31.98 2.21
C VAL A 21 53.51 -32.15 2.09
N ALA A 22 52.98 -33.37 2.24
CA ALA A 22 51.56 -33.64 2.16
C ALA A 22 50.75 -33.08 3.37
N HIS A 23 51.36 -32.96 4.55
CA HIS A 23 50.67 -32.47 5.76
C HIS A 23 50.81 -30.96 6.00
N ALA A 24 51.80 -30.29 5.40
CA ALA A 24 52.01 -28.85 5.56
C ALA A 24 50.95 -28.00 4.82
N ASN A 25 50.38 -28.50 3.72
CA ASN A 25 49.34 -27.78 2.97
C ASN A 25 47.94 -27.87 3.63
N ALA A 26 47.67 -28.89 4.44
CA ALA A 26 46.35 -29.09 5.03
C ALA A 26 46.05 -28.08 6.17
N SER A 27 47.05 -27.70 6.98
CA SER A 27 46.86 -26.79 8.11
C SER A 27 46.71 -25.31 7.70
N GLY A 28 47.36 -24.90 6.61
CA GLY A 28 47.25 -23.54 6.06
C GLY A 28 45.86 -23.24 5.49
N GLN A 29 45.27 -24.20 4.77
CA GLN A 29 43.97 -24.04 4.12
C GLN A 29 42.81 -24.00 5.13
N GLN A 30 42.89 -24.82 6.19
CA GLN A 30 41.90 -24.83 7.27
C GLN A 30 41.85 -23.49 8.03
N THR A 31 42.99 -22.82 8.19
CA THR A 31 43.09 -21.51 8.86
C THR A 31 42.47 -20.38 8.02
N VAL A 32 42.50 -20.51 6.69
CA VAL A 32 41.90 -19.54 5.76
C VAL A 32 40.38 -19.68 5.74
N VAL A 33 39.86 -20.90 5.62
CA VAL A 33 38.41 -21.17 5.64
C VAL A 33 37.78 -20.69 6.94
N SER A 34 38.40 -20.95 8.10
CA SER A 34 37.88 -20.49 9.40
C SER A 34 37.76 -18.96 9.48
N ARG A 35 38.64 -18.22 8.82
CA ARG A 35 38.58 -16.74 8.80
C ARG A 35 37.35 -16.25 8.04
N PHE A 36 37.09 -16.83 6.87
CA PHE A 36 35.94 -16.46 6.04
C PHE A 36 34.62 -16.88 6.69
N VAL A 37 34.57 -18.05 7.35
CA VAL A 37 33.39 -18.47 8.14
C VAL A 37 33.07 -17.45 9.23
N GLU A 38 34.07 -16.97 9.99
CA GLU A 38 33.84 -15.96 11.02
C GLU A 38 33.43 -14.58 10.44
N GLN A 39 33.96 -14.21 9.28
CA GLN A 39 33.54 -13.00 8.56
C GLN A 39 32.08 -13.11 8.09
N ALA A 40 31.71 -14.22 7.46
CA ALA A 40 30.35 -14.51 7.03
C ALA A 40 29.37 -14.47 8.21
N LYS A 41 29.71 -15.07 9.35
CA LYS A 41 28.90 -15.02 10.58
C LYS A 41 28.70 -13.60 11.10
N LYS A 42 29.75 -12.78 11.10
CA LYS A 42 29.66 -11.37 11.52
C LYS A 42 28.72 -10.58 10.60
N LEU A 43 28.86 -10.75 9.29
CA LEU A 43 27.98 -10.10 8.31
C LEU A 43 26.53 -10.60 8.43
N ALA A 44 26.32 -11.90 8.66
CA ALA A 44 25.01 -12.47 8.90
C ALA A 44 24.30 -11.84 10.10
N GLY A 45 25.04 -11.52 11.17
CA GLY A 45 24.51 -10.77 12.31
C GLY A 45 23.94 -9.40 11.89
N VAL A 46 24.68 -8.63 11.10
CA VAL A 46 24.24 -7.33 10.56
C VAL A 46 23.04 -7.49 9.63
N THR A 47 23.09 -8.47 8.73
CA THR A 47 22.01 -8.81 7.79
C THR A 47 20.72 -9.18 8.53
N LYS A 48 20.82 -9.90 9.65
CA LYS A 48 19.67 -10.24 10.49
C LYS A 48 19.03 -9.01 11.14
N GLU A 49 19.82 -8.09 11.67
CA GLU A 49 19.30 -6.82 12.23
C GLU A 49 18.64 -5.96 11.14
N LEU A 50 19.23 -5.90 9.95
CA LEU A 50 18.66 -5.17 8.81
C LEU A 50 17.37 -5.81 8.32
N LYS A 51 17.26 -7.14 8.29
CA LYS A 51 16.01 -7.85 8.01
C LYS A 51 14.88 -7.37 8.92
N GLU A 52 15.11 -7.32 10.23
CA GLU A 52 14.08 -6.89 11.19
C GLU A 52 13.64 -5.44 10.95
N LYS A 53 14.58 -4.55 10.63
CA LYS A 53 14.28 -3.17 10.23
C LYS A 53 13.49 -3.13 8.91
N CYS A 54 13.84 -3.96 7.95
CA CYS A 54 13.16 -4.06 6.65
C CYS A 54 11.70 -4.50 6.83
N VAL A 55 11.46 -5.53 7.64
CA VAL A 55 10.11 -5.99 7.99
C VAL A 55 9.31 -4.90 8.69
N SER A 56 9.91 -4.18 9.64
CA SER A 56 9.25 -3.08 10.34
C SER A 56 8.86 -1.93 9.40
N ALA A 57 9.80 -1.48 8.56
CA ALA A 57 9.56 -0.42 7.59
C ALA A 57 8.53 -0.83 6.52
N GLY A 58 8.61 -2.07 6.02
CA GLY A 58 7.62 -2.64 5.12
C GLY A 58 6.22 -2.67 5.72
N ASN A 59 6.08 -3.07 6.99
CA ASN A 59 4.79 -3.03 7.68
C ASN A 59 4.25 -1.61 7.87
N ALA A 60 5.11 -0.62 8.13
CA ALA A 60 4.70 0.77 8.19
C ALA A 60 4.18 1.26 6.82
N ALA A 61 4.86 0.90 5.73
CA ALA A 61 4.39 1.18 4.38
C ALA A 61 3.03 0.52 4.10
N ARG A 62 2.85 -0.75 4.48
CA ARG A 62 1.58 -1.47 4.35
C ARG A 62 0.43 -0.78 5.09
N GLN A 63 0.64 -0.40 6.35
CA GLN A 63 -0.38 0.28 7.15
C GLN A 63 -0.79 1.62 6.52
N ALA A 64 0.18 2.43 6.11
CA ALA A 64 -0.10 3.70 5.44
C ALA A 64 -0.83 3.49 4.09
N ALA A 65 -0.50 2.42 3.37
CA ALA A 65 -1.17 2.01 2.15
C ALA A 65 -2.65 1.66 2.41
N GLU A 66 -2.92 0.82 3.40
CA GLU A 66 -4.29 0.39 3.77
C GLU A 66 -5.17 1.59 4.17
N GLU A 67 -4.64 2.53 4.95
CA GLU A 67 -5.36 3.76 5.31
C GLU A 67 -5.70 4.62 4.09
N ALA A 68 -4.73 4.81 3.18
CA ALA A 68 -4.92 5.54 1.93
C ALA A 68 -5.98 4.85 1.05
N HIS A 69 -5.94 3.53 0.93
CA HIS A 69 -6.91 2.74 0.17
C HIS A 69 -8.34 2.91 0.70
N VAL A 70 -8.52 2.71 2.01
CA VAL A 70 -9.83 2.85 2.66
C VAL A 70 -10.38 4.26 2.48
N PHE A 71 -9.52 5.28 2.61
CA PHE A 71 -9.90 6.67 2.37
C PHE A 71 -10.34 6.90 0.92
N ALA A 72 -9.56 6.43 -0.05
CA ALA A 72 -9.86 6.61 -1.48
C ALA A 72 -11.21 5.98 -1.85
N VAL A 73 -11.44 4.73 -1.46
CA VAL A 73 -12.70 4.01 -1.71
C VAL A 73 -13.89 4.68 -1.04
N THR A 74 -13.74 5.11 0.22
CA THR A 74 -14.82 5.77 0.97
C THR A 74 -15.18 7.11 0.37
N THR A 75 -14.17 7.90 -0.01
CA THR A 75 -14.36 9.22 -0.64
C THR A 75 -15.02 9.06 -2.00
N GLN A 76 -14.60 8.08 -2.79
CA GLN A 76 -15.18 7.80 -4.11
C GLN A 76 -16.67 7.43 -4.01
N LYS A 77 -17.08 6.67 -2.99
CA LYS A 77 -18.49 6.31 -2.74
C LYS A 77 -19.35 7.50 -2.29
N LYS A 78 -18.75 8.47 -1.59
CA LYS A 78 -19.44 9.64 -1.02
C LYS A 78 -19.19 10.92 -1.81
N LEU A 79 -18.69 10.81 -3.03
CA LEU A 79 -18.13 11.94 -3.79
C LEU A 79 -19.11 13.10 -3.92
N GLU A 80 -20.34 12.83 -4.37
CA GLU A 80 -21.39 13.83 -4.57
C GLU A 80 -21.83 14.47 -3.25
N THR A 81 -22.01 13.66 -2.21
CA THR A 81 -22.39 14.13 -0.87
C THR A 81 -21.34 15.06 -0.28
N ILE A 82 -20.05 14.70 -0.42
CA ILE A 82 -18.94 15.54 0.03
C ILE A 82 -18.90 16.82 -0.81
N ALA A 83 -18.99 16.72 -2.15
CA ALA A 83 -18.93 17.86 -3.05
C ALA A 83 -20.03 18.92 -2.78
N ALA A 84 -21.19 18.50 -2.28
CA ALA A 84 -22.27 19.41 -1.90
C ALA A 84 -21.99 20.22 -0.62
N ASN A 85 -21.02 19.82 0.21
CA ASN A 85 -20.70 20.47 1.49
C ASN A 85 -19.26 21.03 1.51
N PRO A 86 -19.08 22.37 1.41
CA PRO A 86 -17.76 22.99 1.35
C PRO A 86 -16.83 22.67 2.53
N GLU A 87 -17.37 22.48 3.74
CA GLU A 87 -16.56 22.16 4.91
C GLU A 87 -16.06 20.71 4.89
N GLU A 88 -16.90 19.77 4.43
CA GLU A 88 -16.48 18.38 4.21
C GLU A 88 -15.46 18.27 3.06
N VAL A 89 -15.57 19.09 2.01
CA VAL A 89 -14.55 19.17 0.94
C VAL A 89 -13.19 19.55 1.51
N LYS A 90 -13.11 20.64 2.29
CA LYS A 90 -11.85 21.11 2.89
C LYS A 90 -11.23 20.04 3.78
N LYS A 91 -12.04 19.42 4.65
CA LYS A 91 -11.62 18.34 5.55
C LYS A 91 -11.11 17.13 4.79
N THR A 92 -11.84 16.70 3.75
CA THR A 92 -11.50 15.55 2.91
C THR A 92 -10.17 15.79 2.18
N LYS A 93 -9.98 16.97 1.58
CA LYS A 93 -8.71 17.32 0.92
C LYS A 93 -7.53 17.31 1.87
N SER A 94 -7.66 18.00 3.00
CA SER A 94 -6.59 18.07 4.01
C SER A 94 -6.18 16.66 4.49
N LYS A 95 -7.16 15.81 4.81
CA LYS A 95 -6.89 14.42 5.20
C LYS A 95 -6.28 13.60 4.06
N GLY A 96 -6.73 13.79 2.83
CA GLY A 96 -6.19 13.09 1.67
C GLY A 96 -4.73 13.46 1.41
N ASP A 97 -4.38 14.75 1.50
CA ASP A 97 -3.00 15.24 1.35
C ASP A 97 -2.08 14.67 2.46
N GLU A 98 -2.58 14.60 3.69
CA GLU A 98 -1.86 13.96 4.81
C GLU A 98 -1.59 12.47 4.54
N LEU A 99 -2.59 11.72 4.09
CA LEU A 99 -2.46 10.30 3.78
C LEU A 99 -1.48 10.06 2.63
N ILE A 100 -1.53 10.87 1.56
CA ILE A 100 -0.56 10.82 0.46
C ILE A 100 0.85 11.00 1.01
N LYS A 101 1.09 12.03 1.83
CA LYS A 101 2.40 12.31 2.41
C LYS A 101 2.88 11.16 3.29
N ASN A 102 2.02 10.61 4.14
CA ASN A 102 2.37 9.52 5.04
C ASN A 102 2.71 8.23 4.28
N ALA A 103 1.90 7.85 3.29
CA ALA A 103 2.16 6.67 2.44
C ALA A 103 3.46 6.83 1.66
N MET A 104 3.70 7.99 1.04
CA MET A 104 4.93 8.24 0.28
C MET A 104 6.18 8.28 1.18
N LYS A 105 6.07 8.83 2.39
CA LYS A 105 7.17 8.83 3.36
C LYS A 105 7.50 7.42 3.83
N ALA A 106 6.49 6.63 4.21
CA ALA A 106 6.69 5.25 4.66
C ALA A 106 7.28 4.38 3.54
N ALA A 107 6.81 4.57 2.29
CA ALA A 107 7.36 3.91 1.12
C ALA A 107 8.86 4.24 0.93
N ALA A 108 9.24 5.51 1.02
CA ALA A 108 10.64 5.93 0.87
C ALA A 108 11.56 5.39 1.99
N GLU A 109 11.07 5.34 3.23
CA GLU A 109 11.81 4.75 4.35
C GLU A 109 11.99 3.24 4.17
N ALA A 110 10.94 2.53 3.76
CA ALA A 110 11.02 1.10 3.45
C ALA A 110 11.98 0.82 2.28
N GLU A 111 11.93 1.60 1.21
CA GLU A 111 12.82 1.48 0.04
C GLU A 111 14.30 1.66 0.44
N LYS A 112 14.61 2.65 1.28
CA LYS A 112 15.96 2.86 1.81
C LYS A 112 16.45 1.65 2.63
N VAL A 113 15.62 1.11 3.52
CA VAL A 113 16.03 -0.03 4.36
C VAL A 113 16.14 -1.31 3.54
N ARG A 114 15.32 -1.49 2.49
CA ARG A 114 15.42 -2.59 1.53
C ARG A 114 16.75 -2.58 0.80
N GLU A 115 17.18 -1.43 0.29
CA GLU A 115 18.48 -1.28 -0.38
C GLU A 115 19.63 -1.69 0.55
N GLN A 116 19.64 -1.15 1.79
CA GLN A 116 20.64 -1.52 2.79
C GLN A 116 20.63 -3.02 3.13
N THR A 117 19.45 -3.63 3.21
CA THR A 117 19.29 -5.06 3.51
C THR A 117 19.77 -5.91 2.35
N THR A 118 19.54 -5.46 1.12
CA THR A 118 19.99 -6.13 -0.12
C THR A 118 21.51 -6.11 -0.18
N ASP A 119 22.13 -4.93 -0.03
CA ASP A 119 23.58 -4.77 0.00
C ASP A 119 24.26 -5.63 1.08
N SER A 120 23.64 -5.72 2.26
CA SER A 120 24.15 -6.54 3.35
C SER A 120 24.03 -8.04 3.05
N ALA A 121 22.89 -8.46 2.49
CA ALA A 121 22.66 -9.84 2.10
C ALA A 121 23.65 -10.27 1.01
N ASP A 122 23.88 -9.43 -0.01
CA ASP A 122 24.80 -9.72 -1.11
C ASP A 122 26.25 -9.79 -0.64
N LYS A 123 26.71 -8.87 0.21
CA LYS A 123 28.04 -8.96 0.85
C LYS A 123 28.20 -10.22 1.70
N THR A 124 27.14 -10.64 2.37
CA THR A 124 27.18 -11.89 3.17
C THR A 124 27.27 -13.10 2.24
N ASP A 125 26.54 -13.07 1.12
CA ASP A 125 26.53 -14.12 0.09
C ASP A 125 27.90 -14.26 -0.59
N GLU A 126 28.57 -13.14 -0.88
CA GLU A 126 29.94 -13.11 -1.41
C GLU A 126 30.91 -13.88 -0.50
N GLU A 127 30.86 -13.67 0.82
CA GLU A 127 31.71 -14.39 1.77
C GLU A 127 31.35 -15.89 1.85
N VAL A 128 30.07 -16.24 1.74
CA VAL A 128 29.63 -17.65 1.65
C VAL A 128 30.22 -18.31 0.41
N VAL A 129 30.13 -17.66 -0.75
CA VAL A 129 30.70 -18.16 -2.01
C VAL A 129 32.22 -18.36 -1.88
N VAL A 130 32.93 -17.45 -1.21
CA VAL A 130 34.36 -17.61 -0.94
C VAL A 130 34.64 -18.87 -0.11
N VAL A 131 33.84 -19.13 0.92
CA VAL A 131 33.96 -20.35 1.74
C VAL A 131 33.72 -21.60 0.91
N GLU A 132 32.66 -21.62 0.09
CA GLU A 132 32.32 -22.74 -0.79
C GLU A 132 33.45 -23.07 -1.76
N LEU A 133 34.07 -22.05 -2.37
CA LEU A 133 35.19 -22.22 -3.29
C LEU A 133 36.44 -22.80 -2.61
N HIS A 134 36.72 -22.43 -1.35
CA HIS A 134 37.91 -22.89 -0.63
C HIS A 134 37.72 -24.25 0.07
N ALA A 135 36.49 -24.62 0.41
CA ALA A 135 36.14 -25.92 1.01
C ALA A 135 36.23 -27.08 -0.01
N GLY A 136 36.30 -26.77 -1.31
CA GLY A 136 36.37 -27.75 -2.39
C GLY A 136 35.09 -28.59 -2.52
N SER A 137 35.13 -29.64 -3.35
CA SER A 137 34.02 -30.58 -3.56
C SER A 137 33.76 -31.52 -2.37
N SER A 138 34.13 -31.13 -1.14
CA SER A 138 33.76 -31.89 0.04
C SER A 138 32.24 -31.79 0.24
N ASP A 139 31.56 -32.92 0.35
CA ASP A 139 30.09 -33.04 0.28
C ASP A 139 29.33 -32.31 1.42
N SER A 140 30.02 -31.64 2.34
CA SER A 140 29.37 -30.96 3.47
C SER A 140 30.02 -29.61 3.76
N LEU A 141 29.28 -28.53 3.50
CA LEU A 141 29.60 -27.22 4.04
C LEU A 141 29.54 -27.23 5.58
N PRO A 142 30.35 -26.41 6.26
CA PRO A 142 30.19 -26.19 7.69
C PRO A 142 28.74 -25.82 8.02
N GLN A 143 28.20 -26.37 9.11
CA GLN A 143 26.81 -26.11 9.53
C GLN A 143 26.56 -24.61 9.71
N GLU A 144 27.56 -23.87 10.16
CA GLU A 144 27.53 -22.42 10.33
C GLU A 144 27.26 -21.68 9.01
N ILE A 145 27.79 -22.18 7.89
CA ILE A 145 27.54 -21.58 6.57
C ILE A 145 26.11 -21.83 6.12
N VAL A 146 25.56 -23.02 6.39
CA VAL A 146 24.15 -23.33 6.12
C VAL A 146 23.23 -22.36 6.88
N GLU A 147 23.56 -22.06 8.14
CA GLU A 147 22.82 -21.08 8.95
C GLU A 147 22.93 -19.66 8.37
N VAL A 148 24.12 -19.26 7.93
CA VAL A 148 24.34 -17.96 7.25
C VAL A 148 23.52 -17.87 5.95
N SER A 149 23.50 -18.92 5.12
CA SER A 149 22.70 -18.95 3.88
C SER A 149 21.20 -18.82 4.15
N ASN A 150 20.70 -19.37 5.27
CA ASN A 150 19.31 -19.19 5.68
C ASN A 150 19.03 -17.74 6.09
N VAL A 151 19.96 -17.06 6.77
CA VAL A 151 19.83 -15.63 7.09
C VAL A 151 19.75 -14.77 5.81
N ILE A 152 20.55 -15.08 4.79
CA ILE A 152 20.51 -14.40 3.49
C ILE A 152 19.14 -14.59 2.82
N LYS A 153 18.63 -15.82 2.78
CA LYS A 153 17.30 -16.13 2.22
C LYS A 153 16.19 -15.38 2.94
N ASP A 154 16.19 -15.40 4.27
CA ASP A 154 15.22 -14.68 5.09
C ASP A 154 15.27 -13.16 4.82
N ALA A 155 16.47 -12.59 4.70
CA ALA A 155 16.65 -11.18 4.39
C ALA A 155 16.14 -10.83 2.99
N ARG A 156 16.43 -11.66 1.99
CA ARG A 156 15.92 -11.49 0.61
C ARG A 156 14.39 -11.58 0.57
N ASN A 157 13.78 -12.54 1.28
CA ASN A 157 12.33 -12.63 1.39
C ASN A 157 11.72 -11.37 2.01
N ALA A 158 12.31 -10.85 3.09
CA ALA A 158 11.86 -9.60 3.70
C ALA A 158 11.99 -8.39 2.77
N VAL A 159 13.05 -8.36 1.93
CA VAL A 159 13.21 -7.33 0.89
C VAL A 159 12.13 -7.43 -0.17
N PHE A 160 11.75 -8.64 -0.60
CA PHE A 160 10.66 -8.81 -1.56
C PHE A 160 9.32 -8.36 -0.98
N GLU A 161 8.94 -8.84 0.22
CA GLU A 161 7.69 -8.46 0.88
C GLU A 161 7.59 -6.94 1.13
N ALA A 162 8.68 -6.33 1.61
CA ALA A 162 8.71 -4.88 1.79
C ALA A 162 8.56 -4.13 0.46
N GLY A 163 8.97 -4.73 -0.67
CA GLY A 163 8.77 -4.18 -2.01
C GLY A 163 7.32 -4.10 -2.41
N ASP A 164 6.58 -5.20 -2.21
CA ASP A 164 5.15 -5.22 -2.48
C ASP A 164 4.40 -4.17 -1.64
N HIS A 165 4.82 -3.97 -0.39
CA HIS A 165 4.25 -2.94 0.49
C HIS A 165 4.59 -1.50 0.05
N VAL A 166 5.82 -1.27 -0.45
CA VAL A 166 6.21 0.01 -1.05
C VAL A 166 5.35 0.33 -2.28
N ASP A 167 5.15 -0.64 -3.15
CA ASP A 167 4.37 -0.47 -4.38
C ASP A 167 2.88 -0.24 -4.07
N ALA A 168 2.34 -0.96 -3.09
CA ALA A 168 0.98 -0.73 -2.59
C ALA A 168 0.83 0.70 -2.02
N ALA A 169 1.77 1.17 -1.20
CA ALA A 169 1.74 2.51 -0.62
C ALA A 169 1.77 3.60 -1.70
N LYS A 170 2.66 3.46 -2.70
CA LYS A 170 2.75 4.38 -3.86
C LYS A 170 1.46 4.35 -4.68
N THR A 171 0.90 3.17 -4.93
CA THR A 171 -0.34 2.98 -5.70
C THR A 171 -1.52 3.65 -5.01
N TYR A 172 -1.74 3.37 -3.72
CA TYR A 172 -2.88 3.91 -3.01
C TYR A 172 -2.75 5.41 -2.72
N ALA A 173 -1.54 5.95 -2.57
CA ALA A 173 -1.34 7.39 -2.57
C ALA A 173 -1.81 8.03 -3.89
N ASN A 174 -1.54 7.40 -5.04
CA ASN A 174 -2.05 7.87 -6.32
C ASN A 174 -3.57 7.74 -6.43
N ASP A 175 -4.18 6.70 -5.88
CA ASP A 175 -5.64 6.58 -5.82
C ASP A 175 -6.28 7.69 -4.99
N VAL A 176 -5.68 8.05 -3.84
CA VAL A 176 -6.10 9.21 -3.05
C VAL A 176 -6.01 10.49 -3.89
N LYS A 177 -4.90 10.71 -4.59
CA LYS A 177 -4.73 11.87 -5.48
C LYS A 177 -5.82 11.90 -6.57
N ASN A 178 -6.11 10.77 -7.19
CA ASN A 178 -7.11 10.64 -8.24
C ASN A 178 -8.52 10.95 -7.71
N VAL A 179 -8.89 10.47 -6.52
CA VAL A 179 -10.22 10.76 -5.96
C VAL A 179 -10.36 12.24 -5.55
N LEU A 180 -9.29 12.88 -5.07
CA LEU A 180 -9.30 14.30 -4.75
C LEU A 180 -9.51 15.17 -6.01
N GLN A 181 -8.90 14.79 -7.14
CA GLN A 181 -9.15 15.46 -8.43
C GLN A 181 -10.59 15.29 -8.91
N LYS A 182 -11.19 14.10 -8.73
CA LYS A 182 -12.61 13.89 -9.02
C LYS A 182 -13.50 14.72 -8.10
N LEU A 183 -13.10 14.89 -6.84
CA LEU A 183 -13.82 15.74 -5.89
C LEU A 183 -13.80 17.19 -6.35
N ASP A 184 -12.67 17.70 -6.84
CA ASP A 184 -12.59 19.04 -7.44
C ASP A 184 -13.55 19.23 -8.60
N ALA A 185 -13.58 18.27 -9.53
CA ALA A 185 -14.50 18.30 -10.65
C ALA A 185 -15.97 18.29 -10.19
N ALA A 186 -16.30 17.45 -9.19
CA ALA A 186 -17.64 17.36 -8.64
C ALA A 186 -18.08 18.65 -7.92
N VAL A 187 -17.18 19.33 -7.21
CA VAL A 187 -17.45 20.62 -6.57
C VAL A 187 -17.75 21.70 -7.61
N VAL A 188 -17.00 21.74 -8.71
CA VAL A 188 -17.25 22.68 -9.82
C VAL A 188 -18.60 22.39 -10.48
N ALA A 189 -18.94 21.12 -10.70
CA ALA A 189 -20.23 20.73 -11.25
C ALA A 189 -21.38 21.13 -10.32
N ALA A 190 -21.27 20.85 -9.02
CA ALA A 190 -22.28 21.20 -8.02
C ALA A 190 -22.49 22.72 -7.91
N ALA A 191 -21.44 23.52 -8.04
CA ALA A 191 -21.55 24.98 -8.06
C ALA A 191 -22.34 25.49 -9.28
N LYS A 192 -22.07 24.93 -10.48
CA LYS A 192 -22.78 25.30 -11.72
C LYS A 192 -24.27 24.97 -11.67
N GLU A 193 -24.65 23.83 -11.11
CA GLU A 193 -26.07 23.47 -10.99
C GLU A 193 -26.81 24.43 -10.04
N ARG A 194 -26.19 24.84 -8.92
CA ARG A 194 -26.76 25.84 -8.01
C ARG A 194 -26.93 27.22 -8.65
N GLU A 195 -26.04 27.62 -9.55
CA GLU A 195 -26.17 28.88 -10.30
C GLU A 195 -27.36 28.83 -11.28
N LYS A 196 -27.57 27.70 -11.95
CA LYS A 196 -28.72 27.48 -12.85
C LYS A 196 -30.04 27.49 -12.08
N GLU A 197 -30.12 26.82 -10.93
CA GLU A 197 -31.33 26.80 -10.09
C GLU A 197 -31.73 28.22 -9.66
N LYS A 198 -30.77 29.05 -9.24
CA LYS A 198 -31.02 30.45 -8.88
C LYS A 198 -31.54 31.30 -10.06
N GLN A 199 -31.09 31.03 -11.28
CA GLN A 199 -31.60 31.74 -12.47
C GLN A 199 -33.02 31.33 -12.85
N VAL A 200 -33.41 30.07 -12.64
CA VAL A 200 -34.77 29.57 -12.96
C VAL A 200 -35.80 30.05 -11.92
N GLU A 201 -35.43 30.17 -10.65
CA GLU A 201 -36.34 30.65 -9.59
C GLU A 201 -36.57 32.18 -9.63
N SER A 202 -35.78 32.92 -10.42
CA SER A 202 -35.90 34.37 -10.58
C SER A 202 -36.91 34.82 -11.65
N GLN A 203 -37.73 33.92 -12.20
CA GLN A 203 -38.75 34.29 -13.19
C GLN A 203 -39.90 35.05 -12.50
N PRO A 204 -40.21 36.31 -12.88
CA PRO A 204 -41.21 37.11 -12.19
C PRO A 204 -42.60 36.45 -12.30
N GLN A 205 -43.27 36.28 -11.16
CA GLN A 205 -44.69 35.95 -11.10
C GLN A 205 -45.47 36.88 -12.04
N PRO A 206 -46.36 36.36 -12.90
CA PRO A 206 -47.34 37.20 -13.58
C PRO A 206 -48.13 37.96 -12.51
N GLN A 207 -48.00 39.28 -12.47
CA GLN A 207 -48.88 40.13 -11.67
C GLN A 207 -50.31 39.87 -12.14
N GLU A 208 -51.11 39.17 -11.33
CA GLU A 208 -52.57 39.21 -11.46
C GLU A 208 -53.01 40.65 -11.19
N GLN A 209 -53.33 41.37 -12.26
CA GLN A 209 -54.03 42.64 -12.18
C GLN A 209 -55.48 42.37 -11.74
N THR A 210 -55.72 42.41 -10.43
CA THR A 210 -57.05 42.53 -9.84
C THR A 210 -57.60 43.92 -10.14
N ASN A 211 -58.43 44.03 -11.19
CA ASN A 211 -59.27 45.19 -11.40
C ASN A 211 -60.36 45.24 -10.32
N GLU A 212 -60.31 46.26 -9.48
CA GLU A 212 -61.41 46.64 -8.60
C GLU A 212 -62.59 47.18 -9.43
N THR A 213 -63.80 46.71 -9.16
CA THR A 213 -65.04 47.39 -9.55
C THR A 213 -66.06 47.27 -8.43
N SER A 214 -66.66 48.41 -8.14
CA SER A 214 -67.40 48.80 -6.94
C SER A 214 -68.82 48.20 -6.83
N LEU A 215 -69.20 47.91 -5.57
CA LEU A 215 -70.48 47.63 -4.87
C LEU A 215 -71.79 48.35 -5.37
N PRO A 216 -73.03 48.10 -4.81
CA PRO A 216 -73.73 46.94 -4.16
C PRO A 216 -75.27 46.87 -4.58
N PRO A 217 -76.27 46.44 -3.75
CA PRO A 217 -76.53 45.19 -3.00
C PRO A 217 -77.84 44.47 -3.46
N THR A 218 -78.08 43.21 -3.07
CA THR A 218 -79.46 42.72 -2.83
C THR A 218 -79.52 41.48 -1.93
N ASN A 219 -80.44 41.55 -0.97
CA ASN A 219 -80.74 40.58 0.09
C ASN A 219 -81.43 39.30 -0.43
N ALA A 220 -81.07 38.14 0.14
CA ALA A 220 -82.00 37.05 0.51
C ALA A 220 -81.32 35.92 1.32
N THR A 221 -81.39 36.01 2.66
CA THR A 221 -82.19 35.14 3.54
C THR A 221 -82.20 33.59 3.39
N ILE A 222 -81.63 32.91 4.41
CA ILE A 222 -82.01 31.62 5.10
C ILE A 222 -81.62 30.30 4.35
N THR A 223 -80.81 29.36 4.88
CA THR A 223 -81.05 28.47 6.04
C THR A 223 -79.82 27.74 6.61
N ASN A 224 -79.86 27.64 7.94
CA ASN A 224 -79.19 26.78 8.93
C ASN A 224 -78.44 25.49 8.53
N GLY A 225 -77.35 25.19 9.26
CA GLY A 225 -76.79 23.84 9.33
C GLY A 225 -75.45 23.65 10.07
N THR A 226 -75.41 23.93 11.38
CA THR A 226 -74.60 23.25 12.44
C THR A 226 -73.18 22.67 12.17
N LYS A 227 -72.19 23.28 12.84
CA LYS A 227 -71.29 22.69 13.87
C LYS A 227 -70.55 21.37 13.55
N ARG A 228 -69.22 21.46 13.37
CA ARG A 228 -68.24 20.83 14.29
C ARG A 228 -66.80 21.25 13.97
N ASN A 229 -66.09 21.55 15.05
CA ASN A 229 -64.69 21.88 15.12
C ASN A 229 -63.93 20.58 15.41
N ASP A 230 -62.67 20.55 14.95
CA ASP A 230 -61.49 19.94 15.58
C ASP A 230 -60.73 18.97 14.66
N GLY A 231 -59.43 19.25 14.54
CA GLY A 231 -58.43 18.18 14.59
C GLY A 231 -57.69 17.88 13.29
N SER A 232 -56.52 18.53 13.17
CA SER A 232 -55.23 17.81 13.11
C SER A 232 -54.85 17.03 11.84
N SER A 233 -53.60 17.33 11.44
CA SER A 233 -52.64 16.48 10.73
C SER A 233 -52.77 16.31 9.21
N SER A 234 -51.88 17.01 8.52
CA SER A 234 -51.23 16.53 7.29
C SER A 234 -50.65 15.12 7.50
N PRO A 235 -50.51 14.29 6.45
CA PRO A 235 -49.32 14.44 5.61
C PRO A 235 -49.55 14.23 4.10
N ALA A 236 -48.63 14.86 3.36
CA ALA A 236 -48.36 14.64 1.96
C ALA A 236 -47.81 13.23 1.71
N LEU A 237 -48.45 12.46 0.83
CA LEU A 237 -47.85 11.29 0.18
C LEU A 237 -48.45 11.10 -1.22
N LEU A 238 -47.61 10.59 -2.12
CA LEU A 238 -47.91 10.03 -3.46
C LEU A 238 -47.71 10.95 -4.67
N ARG A 239 -46.44 11.15 -5.06
CA ARG A 239 -46.03 11.15 -6.48
C ARG A 239 -44.58 10.67 -6.65
N VAL A 240 -44.34 9.36 -6.48
CA VAL A 240 -43.20 8.69 -7.14
C VAL A 240 -43.60 7.26 -7.50
N PRO A 241 -43.96 7.01 -8.77
CA PRO A 241 -43.62 5.72 -9.37
C PRO A 241 -43.12 5.89 -10.82
N LEU A 242 -42.08 6.70 -11.03
CA LEU A 242 -41.41 6.80 -12.35
C LEU A 242 -39.93 6.41 -12.34
N LEU A 243 -39.26 6.42 -11.18
CA LEU A 243 -37.85 6.03 -11.09
C LEU A 243 -37.62 4.51 -11.05
N LEU A 244 -38.62 3.73 -10.61
CA LEU A 244 -38.50 2.26 -10.53
C LEU A 244 -38.62 1.57 -11.90
N LEU A 245 -39.27 2.20 -12.89
CA LEU A 245 -39.37 1.67 -14.25
C LEU A 245 -38.09 1.87 -15.08
N LEU A 246 -37.25 2.86 -14.74
CA LEU A 246 -35.98 3.11 -15.44
C LEU A 246 -34.85 2.17 -15.00
N LEU A 247 -34.90 1.62 -13.79
CA LEU A 247 -33.87 0.68 -13.31
C LEU A 247 -34.02 -0.73 -13.90
N LEU A 248 -35.21 -1.10 -14.38
CA LEU A 248 -35.47 -2.41 -14.98
C LEU A 248 -35.08 -2.49 -16.46
N SER A 249 -34.96 -1.36 -17.17
CA SER A 249 -34.60 -1.36 -18.60
C SER A 249 -33.09 -1.50 -18.85
N VAL A 250 -32.24 -1.16 -17.88
CA VAL A 250 -30.77 -1.24 -18.05
C VAL A 250 -30.22 -2.64 -17.69
N LEU A 251 -30.93 -3.39 -16.86
CA LEU A 251 -30.48 -4.73 -16.43
C LEU A 251 -30.75 -5.84 -17.47
N GLY A 252 -31.54 -5.56 -18.52
CA GLY A 252 -31.86 -6.51 -19.59
C GLY A 252 -30.84 -6.57 -20.74
N CYS A 253 -29.94 -5.60 -20.86
CA CYS A 253 -29.05 -5.49 -22.04
C CYS A 253 -27.69 -6.21 -21.90
N MET A 254 -27.39 -6.83 -20.76
CA MET A 254 -26.08 -7.48 -20.53
C MET A 254 -26.14 -9.02 -20.56
N ALA A 255 -27.28 -9.62 -20.86
CA ALA A 255 -27.45 -11.09 -20.84
C ALA A 255 -27.46 -11.77 -22.22
N VAL A 256 -27.26 -11.03 -23.32
CA VAL A 256 -27.15 -11.61 -24.66
C VAL A 256 -26.08 -10.86 -25.44
N CYS A 257 -24.82 -11.28 -25.28
CA CYS A 257 -23.69 -11.13 -26.20
C CYS A 257 -22.58 -12.08 -25.75
#